data_AF-A0A3B0YBH7-F1
#
_entry.id   AF-A0A3B0YBH7-F1
#
_cell.length_a   1.000
_cell.length_b   1.000
_cell.length_c   1.000
_cell.angle_alpha   90.00
_cell.angle_beta   90.00
_cell.angle_gamma   90.00
#
_symmetry.space_group_name_H-M   'P 1'
#
loop_
_entity.id
_entity.type
_entity.pdbx_description
1 polymer ?
#
loop_
_entity_poly.entity_id
_entity_poly.type
_entity_poly.pdbx_seq_one_letter_code
_entity_poly.pdbx_strand_id
1 'polypeptide(L)'
;MENKSVTQTKNKDIHHQTPTDLLQNAGTTIKHTAQDNIEITAKENQIIVVEDENMEITVEGPGGFRIHIKNDALHIQSAKETRIEGNGGGDITLHQSGGGVCVTAAGNVKLFGNDIQIEGDNGVSLNGTVRYTIGSGASPSPRPQPPLTIAAFNNLYINEFELLSNENNLYSLLYVIVATSV
;
A
#
# COMPACT_ATOMS: atom_id res chain seq x y z
N MET A 1 -20.96 0.20 34.42
CA MET A 1 -21.74 -0.81 33.69
C MET A 1 -20.87 -1.24 32.51
N GLU A 2 -20.59 -2.53 32.35
CA GLU A 2 -19.76 -3.07 31.27
C GLU A 2 -20.69 -3.78 30.27
N ASN A 3 -20.67 -3.38 29.00
CA ASN A 3 -21.45 -4.03 27.95
C ASN A 3 -20.52 -4.92 27.14
N LYS A 4 -20.82 -6.23 27.09
CA LYS A 4 -20.03 -7.22 26.36
C LYS A 4 -20.95 -8.00 25.42
N SER A 5 -20.69 -7.93 24.13
CA SER A 5 -21.37 -8.69 23.09
C SER A 5 -20.33 -9.36 22.19
N VAL A 6 -20.60 -10.59 21.75
CA VAL A 6 -19.69 -11.39 20.94
C VAL A 6 -20.50 -12.14 19.87
N THR A 7 -20.07 -12.03 18.62
CA THR A 7 -20.60 -12.81 17.49
C THR A 7 -19.48 -13.70 16.95
N GLN A 8 -19.76 -15.00 16.82
CA GLN A 8 -18.83 -15.99 16.25
C GLN A 8 -19.58 -16.87 15.27
N THR A 9 -18.95 -17.22 14.15
CA THR A 9 -19.48 -18.15 13.16
C THR A 9 -18.68 -19.44 13.13
N LYS A 10 -19.36 -20.57 12.98
CA LYS A 10 -18.74 -21.89 12.75
C LYS A 10 -18.35 -22.09 11.27
N ASN A 11 -19.04 -21.38 10.37
CA ASN A 11 -18.98 -21.60 8.92
C ASN A 11 -18.25 -20.46 8.18
N LYS A 12 -17.29 -19.85 8.87
CA LYS A 12 -16.14 -19.11 8.33
C LYS A 12 -16.34 -17.63 7.97
N ASP A 13 -17.53 -17.19 7.57
CA ASP A 13 -17.72 -15.78 7.14
C ASP A 13 -18.77 -15.00 7.95
N ILE A 14 -18.51 -13.71 8.14
CA ILE A 14 -19.46 -12.72 8.66
C ILE A 14 -19.45 -11.53 7.68
N HIS A 15 -20.61 -11.19 7.14
CA HIS A 15 -20.77 -10.06 6.23
C HIS A 15 -21.54 -8.94 6.93
N HIS A 16 -20.93 -7.75 6.97
CA HIS A 16 -21.61 -6.52 7.36
C HIS A 16 -21.76 -5.65 6.12
N GLN A 17 -23.00 -5.50 5.63
CA GLN A 17 -23.32 -4.75 4.42
C GLN A 17 -24.36 -3.69 4.74
N THR A 18 -24.21 -2.53 4.13
CA THR A 18 -25.08 -1.36 4.32
C THR A 18 -25.07 -0.54 3.02
N PRO A 19 -26.21 0.05 2.62
CA PRO A 19 -26.26 0.91 1.43
C PRO A 19 -25.60 2.28 1.65
N THR A 20 -25.34 2.65 2.91
CA THR A 20 -24.73 3.92 3.27
C THR A 20 -23.43 3.68 4.03
N ASP A 21 -23.47 3.73 5.36
CA ASP A 21 -22.29 3.81 6.20
C ASP A 21 -22.23 2.67 7.21
N LEU A 22 -21.02 2.16 7.43
CA LEU A 22 -20.69 1.30 8.55
C LEU A 22 -19.74 2.07 9.46
N LEU A 23 -20.20 2.35 10.68
CA LEU A 23 -19.41 3.08 11.68
C LEU A 23 -18.89 2.11 12.75
N GLN A 24 -17.58 2.12 12.96
CA GLN A 24 -16.94 1.42 14.08
C GLN A 24 -16.30 2.47 14.97
N ASN A 25 -16.83 2.60 16.18
CA ASN A 25 -16.31 3.51 17.20
C ASN A 25 -15.95 2.70 18.45
N ALA A 26 -14.77 2.96 19.00
CA ALA A 26 -14.36 2.42 20.29
C ALA A 26 -13.78 3.54 21.14
N GLY A 27 -13.97 3.46 22.46
CA GLY A 27 -13.38 4.42 23.39
C GLY A 27 -11.86 4.32 23.51
N THR A 28 -11.27 3.20 23.07
CA THR A 28 -9.83 2.95 23.18
C THR A 28 -9.25 2.30 21.93
N THR A 29 -9.79 1.16 21.49
CA THR A 29 -9.16 0.37 20.42
C THR A 29 -10.18 -0.32 19.53
N ILE A 30 -9.97 -0.18 18.23
CA ILE A 30 -10.53 -1.06 17.20
C ILE A 30 -9.37 -1.92 16.70
N LYS A 31 -9.54 -3.24 16.72
CA LYS A 31 -8.49 -4.18 16.31
C LYS A 31 -9.01 -5.08 15.20
N HIS A 32 -8.34 -5.03 14.04
CA HIS A 32 -8.54 -5.97 12.95
C HIS A 32 -7.39 -6.97 12.95
N THR A 33 -7.71 -8.26 12.91
CA THR A 33 -6.73 -9.35 12.78
C THR A 33 -7.22 -10.35 11.77
N ALA A 34 -6.33 -10.84 10.92
CA ALA A 34 -6.59 -11.90 9.97
C ALA A 34 -5.46 -12.92 10.01
N GLN A 35 -5.77 -14.17 9.64
CA GLN A 35 -4.75 -15.21 9.46
C GLN A 35 -3.93 -14.97 8.19
N ASP A 36 -4.59 -14.51 7.12
CA ASP A 36 -3.98 -14.35 5.80
C ASP A 36 -3.80 -12.88 5.44
N ASN A 37 -4.89 -12.13 5.19
CA ASN A 37 -4.85 -10.73 4.79
C ASN A 37 -5.95 -9.87 5.42
N ILE A 38 -5.64 -8.59 5.58
CA ILE A 38 -6.62 -7.51 5.75
C ILE A 38 -6.58 -6.70 4.46
N GLU A 39 -7.72 -6.56 3.80
CA GLU A 39 -7.86 -5.77 2.57
C GLU A 39 -8.84 -4.63 2.79
N ILE A 40 -8.45 -3.42 2.39
CA ILE A 40 -9.30 -2.23 2.42
C ILE A 40 -9.26 -1.62 1.03
N THR A 41 -10.40 -1.60 0.36
CA THR A 41 -10.53 -1.08 -1.00
C THR A 41 -11.61 -0.01 -1.00
N ALA A 42 -11.28 1.18 -1.52
CA ALA A 42 -12.21 2.28 -1.69
C ALA A 42 -12.37 2.60 -3.19
N LYS A 43 -13.60 2.87 -3.62
CA LYS A 43 -13.89 3.26 -5.01
C LYS A 43 -13.44 4.69 -5.32
N GLU A 44 -13.54 5.57 -4.33
CA GLU A 44 -13.24 7.00 -4.48
C GLU A 44 -12.01 7.37 -3.66
N ASN A 45 -12.18 7.50 -2.34
CA ASN A 45 -11.13 7.96 -1.44
C ASN A 45 -10.90 7.00 -0.28
N GLN A 46 -9.64 6.79 0.07
CA GLN A 46 -9.25 6.23 1.36
C GLN A 46 -8.51 7.33 2.12
N ILE A 47 -9.02 7.69 3.30
CA ILE A 47 -8.47 8.74 4.13
C ILE A 47 -8.14 8.13 5.49
N ILE A 48 -6.90 8.31 5.94
CA ILE A 48 -6.46 7.95 7.28
C ILE A 48 -5.98 9.24 7.94
N VAL A 49 -6.63 9.62 9.04
CA VAL A 49 -6.28 10.78 9.85
C VAL A 49 -5.99 10.29 11.27
N VAL A 50 -4.87 10.73 11.83
CA VAL A 50 -4.49 10.51 13.23
C VAL A 50 -4.32 11.90 13.85
N GLU A 51 -5.14 12.24 14.83
CA GLU A 51 -5.27 13.62 15.33
C GLU A 51 -4.41 13.93 16.58
N ASP A 52 -4.10 12.92 17.41
CA ASP A 52 -3.51 13.14 18.74
C ASP A 52 -2.10 12.57 18.88
N GLU A 53 -1.92 11.28 18.53
CA GLU A 53 -0.65 10.55 18.70
C GLU A 53 0.11 10.30 17.39
N ASN A 54 1.14 9.45 17.46
CA ASN A 54 1.92 9.01 16.32
C ASN A 54 1.14 7.97 15.49
N MET A 55 1.22 8.11 14.16
CA MET A 55 0.93 6.98 13.27
C MET A 55 2.20 6.13 13.14
N GLU A 56 2.10 4.85 13.46
CA GLU A 56 3.16 3.87 13.21
C GLU A 56 2.66 2.84 12.18
N ILE A 57 3.45 2.64 11.12
CA ILE A 57 3.24 1.56 10.15
C ILE A 57 4.47 0.67 10.18
N THR A 58 4.30 -0.54 10.70
CA THR A 58 5.38 -1.52 10.84
C THR A 58 5.05 -2.76 10.00
N VAL A 59 5.97 -3.16 9.12
CA VAL A 59 5.82 -4.34 8.25
C VAL A 59 6.86 -5.39 8.62
N GLU A 60 6.40 -6.44 9.29
CA GLU A 60 7.22 -7.57 9.72
C GLU A 60 7.01 -8.75 8.76
N GLY A 61 7.63 -8.68 7.59
CA GLY A 61 7.50 -9.76 6.61
C GLY A 61 8.48 -9.64 5.45
N PRO A 62 8.81 -10.76 4.79
CA PRO A 62 9.82 -10.79 3.73
C PRO A 62 9.39 -10.02 2.47
N GLY A 63 8.10 -9.71 2.32
CA GLY A 63 7.56 -8.98 1.17
C GLY A 63 7.90 -7.49 1.14
N GLY A 64 8.21 -6.90 2.30
CA GLY A 64 8.47 -5.47 2.49
C GLY A 64 7.23 -4.59 2.33
N PHE A 65 7.42 -3.27 2.48
CA PHE A 65 6.39 -2.26 2.27
C PHE A 65 6.47 -1.67 0.86
N ARG A 66 5.33 -1.51 0.18
CA ARG A 66 5.27 -0.99 -1.19
C ARG A 66 4.14 0.02 -1.33
N ILE A 67 4.47 1.18 -1.87
CA ILE A 67 3.50 2.20 -2.32
C ILE A 67 3.61 2.29 -3.83
N HIS A 68 2.48 2.12 -4.53
CA HIS A 68 2.42 2.26 -5.98
C HIS A 68 1.33 3.28 -6.35
N ILE A 69 1.75 4.36 -7.00
CA ILE A 69 0.86 5.42 -7.47
C ILE A 69 0.71 5.25 -8.98
N LYS A 70 -0.48 4.85 -9.44
CA LYS A 70 -0.77 4.61 -10.86
C LYS A 70 -0.86 5.91 -11.64
N ASN A 71 -1.50 6.91 -11.05
CA ASN A 71 -1.72 8.24 -11.63
C ASN A 71 -1.35 9.28 -10.58
N ASP A 72 -0.81 10.42 -11.02
CA ASP A 72 -0.43 11.56 -10.18
C ASP A 72 0.83 11.33 -9.33
N ALA A 73 1.02 12.15 -8.29
CA ALA A 73 2.23 12.23 -7.48
C ALA A 73 2.10 11.59 -6.09
N LEU A 74 3.24 11.17 -5.54
CA LEU A 74 3.40 10.87 -4.12
C LEU A 74 3.97 12.09 -3.41
N HIS A 75 3.26 12.62 -2.42
CA HIS A 75 3.75 13.68 -1.54
C HIS A 75 4.09 13.11 -0.16
N ILE A 76 5.35 13.20 0.24
CA ILE A 76 5.81 12.89 1.61
C ILE A 76 6.31 14.19 2.22
N GLN A 77 5.62 14.67 3.25
CA GLN A 77 5.93 15.94 3.91
C GLN A 77 6.01 15.71 5.42
N SER A 78 7.04 16.29 6.04
CA SER A 78 7.26 16.23 7.48
C SER A 78 7.58 17.64 8.00
N ALA A 79 7.11 17.95 9.21
CA ALA A 79 7.34 19.26 9.81
C ALA A 79 8.76 19.41 10.38
N LYS A 80 9.41 18.30 10.75
CA LYS A 80 10.72 18.29 11.42
C LYS A 80 11.77 17.58 10.58
N GLU A 81 11.55 16.30 10.27
CA GLU A 81 12.53 15.46 9.60
C GLU A 81 11.85 14.41 8.73
N THR A 82 12.40 14.23 7.52
CA THR A 82 12.17 13.04 6.70
C THR A 82 13.47 12.25 6.66
N ARG A 83 13.41 10.98 7.06
CA ARG A 83 14.57 10.10 7.15
C ARG A 83 14.31 8.82 6.35
N ILE A 84 15.27 8.47 5.51
CA ILE A 84 15.26 7.22 4.73
C ILE A 84 16.51 6.44 5.13
N GLU A 85 16.33 5.33 5.83
CA GLU A 85 17.41 4.49 6.33
C GLU A 85 17.23 3.06 5.85
N GLY A 86 18.34 2.41 5.49
CA GLY A 86 18.41 0.99 5.22
C GLY A 86 19.29 0.32 6.26
N ASN A 87 18.88 -0.85 6.75
CA ASN A 87 19.66 -1.62 7.74
C ASN A 87 20.83 -2.40 7.12
N GLY A 88 21.38 -1.93 5.98
CA GLY A 88 22.52 -2.53 5.28
C GLY A 88 22.22 -3.80 4.46
N GLY A 89 20.97 -4.25 4.39
CA GLY A 89 20.59 -5.46 3.63
C GLY A 89 20.50 -5.28 2.10
N GLY A 90 20.52 -4.05 1.60
CA GLY A 90 20.33 -3.74 0.18
C GLY A 90 20.61 -2.28 -0.15
N ASP A 91 20.44 -1.94 -1.43
CA ASP A 91 20.72 -0.62 -1.96
C ASP A 91 19.54 0.35 -1.72
N ILE A 92 19.83 1.61 -1.42
CA ILE A 92 18.84 2.70 -1.45
C ILE A 92 18.95 3.39 -2.81
N THR A 93 17.89 3.36 -3.61
CA THR A 93 17.92 3.91 -4.98
C THR A 93 16.79 4.91 -5.19
N LEU A 94 17.15 6.10 -5.66
CA LEU A 94 16.24 7.13 -6.15
C LEU A 94 16.50 7.28 -7.65
N HIS A 95 15.50 7.00 -8.49
CA HIS A 95 15.70 7.03 -9.94
C HIS A 95 14.44 7.45 -10.70
N GLN A 96 14.66 8.02 -11.89
CA GLN A 96 13.62 8.40 -12.82
C GLN A 96 14.14 8.25 -14.25
N SER A 97 13.37 7.60 -15.13
CA SER A 97 13.61 7.57 -16.59
C SER A 97 15.06 7.25 -17.00
N GLY A 98 15.73 6.36 -16.26
CA GLY A 98 17.10 5.92 -16.56
C GLY A 98 18.22 6.70 -15.86
N GLY A 99 17.93 7.82 -15.19
CA GLY A 99 18.88 8.54 -14.34
C GLY A 99 18.57 8.40 -12.85
N GLY A 100 19.56 8.60 -11.98
CA GLY A 100 19.35 8.52 -10.53
C GLY A 100 20.60 8.48 -9.66
N VAL A 101 20.37 8.26 -8.37
CA VAL A 101 21.38 8.07 -7.33
C VAL A 101 21.09 6.78 -6.56
N CYS A 102 22.15 6.03 -6.26
CA CYS A 102 22.08 4.78 -5.52
C CYS A 102 23.16 4.75 -4.43
N VAL A 103 22.76 4.50 -3.18
CA VAL A 103 23.67 4.14 -2.09
C VAL A 103 23.66 2.63 -1.97
N THR A 104 24.79 2.00 -2.29
CA THR A 104 24.88 0.53 -2.27
C THR A 104 24.94 -0.01 -0.85
N ALA A 105 24.62 -1.29 -0.65
CA ALA A 105 24.80 -1.99 0.63
C ALA A 105 26.25 -1.90 1.18
N ALA A 106 27.25 -1.73 0.31
CA ALA A 106 28.65 -1.55 0.70
C ALA A 106 29.02 -0.09 1.04
N GLY A 107 28.05 0.83 1.06
CA GLY A 107 28.26 2.25 1.37
C GLY A 107 28.77 3.12 0.23
N ASN A 108 28.92 2.57 -0.99
CA ASN A 108 29.30 3.36 -2.16
C ASN A 108 28.12 4.20 -2.69
N VAL A 109 28.39 5.41 -3.15
CA VAL A 109 27.42 6.25 -3.88
C VAL A 109 27.65 6.11 -5.38
N LYS A 110 26.60 5.79 -6.14
CA LYS A 110 26.58 5.73 -7.60
C LYS A 110 25.65 6.80 -8.15
N LEU A 111 26.15 7.61 -9.08
CA LEU A 111 25.36 8.50 -9.93
C LEU A 111 25.30 7.88 -11.32
N PHE A 112 24.12 7.88 -11.95
CA PHE A 112 23.93 7.29 -13.27
C PHE A 112 22.92 8.08 -14.10
N GLY A 113 23.09 8.07 -15.42
CA GLY A 113 22.29 8.82 -16.37
C GLY A 113 23.07 9.03 -17.68
N ASN A 114 22.42 9.56 -18.71
CA ASN A 114 23.08 9.89 -19.98
C ASN A 114 24.03 11.08 -19.83
N ASP A 115 23.67 12.02 -18.95
CA ASP A 115 24.47 13.19 -18.60
C ASP A 115 24.43 13.36 -17.09
N ILE A 116 25.58 13.64 -16.49
CA ILE A 116 25.73 13.84 -15.04
C ILE A 116 26.48 15.15 -14.84
N GLN A 117 25.72 16.17 -14.47
CA GLN A 117 26.22 17.50 -14.16
C GLN A 117 26.20 17.70 -12.64
N ILE A 118 27.33 18.13 -12.08
CA ILE A 118 27.44 18.49 -10.67
C ILE A 118 27.84 19.96 -10.61
N GLU A 119 26.91 20.81 -10.20
CA GLU A 119 27.09 22.27 -10.18
C GLU A 119 27.06 22.82 -8.76
N GLY A 120 27.71 23.97 -8.60
CA GLY A 120 27.61 24.81 -7.42
C GLY A 120 28.19 26.17 -7.74
N ASP A 121 27.60 27.24 -7.20
CA ASP A 121 28.02 28.63 -7.47
C ASP A 121 29.50 28.88 -7.12
N ASN A 122 30.08 28.06 -6.24
CA ASN A 122 31.48 28.09 -5.82
C ASN A 122 32.25 26.80 -6.20
N GLY A 123 31.74 26.02 -7.14
CA GLY A 123 32.26 24.71 -7.52
C GLY A 123 31.85 23.58 -6.58
N VAL A 124 32.38 22.38 -6.83
CA VAL A 124 32.09 21.15 -6.08
C VAL A 124 33.29 20.80 -5.20
N SER A 125 33.08 20.70 -3.88
CA SER A 125 34.09 20.20 -2.95
C SER A 125 33.76 18.78 -2.54
N LEU A 126 34.69 17.86 -2.81
CA LEU A 126 34.61 16.48 -2.37
C LEU A 126 35.65 16.29 -1.26
N ASN A 127 35.17 15.97 -0.05
CA ASN A 127 36.03 15.81 1.12
C ASN A 127 36.69 14.43 1.15
N GLY A 128 37.95 14.39 1.56
CA GLY A 128 38.73 13.15 1.68
C GLY A 128 39.38 12.72 0.36
N THR A 129 39.88 11.49 0.32
CA THR A 129 40.51 10.94 -0.88
C THR A 129 39.46 10.62 -1.93
N VAL A 130 39.41 11.44 -2.98
CA VAL A 130 38.53 11.20 -4.13
C VAL A 130 39.19 10.22 -5.08
N ARG A 131 38.50 9.12 -5.38
CA ARG A 131 38.84 8.23 -6.49
C ARG A 131 37.58 8.06 -7.33
N TYR A 132 37.69 8.31 -8.63
CA TYR A 132 36.61 8.03 -9.57
C TYR A 132 37.11 7.05 -10.63
N THR A 133 36.23 6.15 -11.02
CA THR A 133 36.45 5.23 -12.12
C THR A 133 35.31 5.43 -13.10
N ILE A 134 35.61 5.78 -14.34
CA ILE A 134 34.62 5.81 -15.40
C ILE A 134 34.44 4.35 -15.87
N GLY A 135 33.42 3.69 -15.35
CA GLY A 135 33.06 2.33 -15.75
C GLY A 135 32.00 2.34 -16.84
N SER A 136 32.09 1.40 -17.79
CA SER A 136 30.95 1.01 -18.61
C SER A 136 30.01 0.13 -17.76
N GLY A 137 29.13 0.77 -16.98
CA GLY A 137 28.23 0.09 -16.06
C GLY A 137 26.78 0.10 -16.55
N ALA A 138 26.07 -1.01 -16.35
CA ALA A 138 24.61 -0.98 -16.42
C ALA A 138 24.07 -0.09 -15.29
N SER A 139 23.06 0.72 -15.59
CA SER A 139 22.34 1.49 -14.57
C SER A 139 21.90 0.55 -13.44
N PRO A 140 22.14 0.88 -12.15
CA PRO A 140 21.59 0.14 -11.03
C PRO A 140 20.07 0.35 -11.02
N SER A 141 19.38 -0.38 -11.90
CA SER A 141 17.95 -0.51 -11.84
C SER A 141 17.66 -1.61 -10.82
N PRO A 142 16.91 -1.33 -9.74
CA PRO A 142 16.16 -2.40 -9.13
C PRO A 142 15.37 -3.08 -10.25
N ARG A 143 15.39 -4.43 -10.31
CA ARG A 143 14.53 -5.14 -11.25
C ARG A 143 13.09 -4.71 -10.92
N PRO A 144 12.27 -4.29 -11.91
CA PRO A 144 10.87 -4.04 -11.67
C PRO A 144 10.29 -5.23 -10.91
N GLN A 145 9.86 -5.00 -9.67
CA GLN A 145 9.17 -6.06 -8.96
C GLN A 145 7.85 -6.29 -9.68
N PRO A 146 7.46 -7.55 -9.91
CA PRO A 146 6.15 -7.83 -10.49
C PRO A 146 5.07 -7.11 -9.67
N PRO A 147 4.03 -6.56 -10.32
CA PRO A 147 2.87 -6.07 -9.60
C PRO A 147 2.41 -7.14 -8.60
N LEU A 148 2.05 -6.71 -7.38
CA LEU A 148 1.30 -7.61 -6.51
C LEU A 148 0.01 -7.96 -7.24
N THR A 149 -0.15 -9.23 -7.59
CA THR A 149 -1.44 -9.73 -8.05
C THR A 149 -2.35 -9.74 -6.84
N ILE A 150 -3.30 -8.81 -6.81
CA ILE A 150 -4.47 -8.97 -5.94
C ILE A 150 -5.14 -10.24 -6.45
N ALA A 151 -5.16 -11.28 -5.62
CA ALA A 151 -6.10 -12.37 -5.86
C ALA A 151 -7.47 -11.73 -5.69
N ALA A 152 -8.12 -11.39 -6.79
CA ALA A 152 -9.53 -11.02 -6.76
C ALA A 152 -10.23 -12.11 -5.96
N PHE A 153 -11.09 -11.73 -5.02
CA PHE A 153 -12.10 -12.65 -4.55
C PHE A 153 -12.76 -13.21 -5.81
N ASN A 154 -12.60 -14.51 -6.06
CA ASN A 154 -13.37 -15.19 -7.08
C ASN A 154 -14.79 -14.75 -6.85
N ASN A 155 -15.42 -14.15 -7.87
CA ASN A 155 -16.83 -13.81 -7.88
C ASN A 155 -17.56 -14.87 -7.09
N LEU A 156 -18.03 -14.52 -5.87
CA LEU A 156 -18.92 -15.39 -5.16
C LEU A 156 -20.17 -15.39 -6.03
N TYR A 157 -20.26 -16.39 -6.92
CA TYR A 157 -21.46 -16.66 -7.68
C TYR A 157 -22.55 -16.84 -6.63
N ILE A 158 -23.40 -15.83 -6.51
CA ILE A 158 -24.70 -15.97 -5.86
C ILE A 158 -25.54 -16.78 -6.84
N ASN A 159 -25.24 -18.08 -6.96
CA ASN A 159 -26.14 -19.02 -7.60
C ASN A 159 -27.03 -19.59 -6.49
N GLU A 160 -28.32 -19.30 -6.65
CA GLU A 160 -29.46 -19.96 -5.97
C GLU A 160 -29.61 -19.66 -4.47
N PHE A 161 -30.38 -18.61 -4.19
CA PHE A 161 -31.13 -18.52 -2.93
C PHE A 161 -32.40 -19.37 -3.09
N GLU A 162 -32.41 -20.59 -2.54
CA GLU A 162 -33.63 -21.38 -2.41
C GLU A 162 -34.54 -20.71 -1.37
N LEU A 163 -35.58 -20.04 -1.84
CA LEU A 163 -36.65 -19.53 -1.00
C LEU A 163 -37.48 -20.72 -0.49
N LEU A 164 -37.26 -21.13 0.76
CA LEU A 164 -38.25 -21.93 1.48
C LEU A 164 -39.45 -21.03 1.76
N SER A 165 -40.47 -21.08 0.89
CA SER A 165 -41.77 -20.47 1.16
C SER A 165 -42.43 -21.21 2.32
N ASN A 166 -42.58 -20.55 3.46
CA ASN A 166 -43.66 -20.88 4.38
C ASN A 166 -44.90 -20.10 3.93
N GLU A 167 -46.02 -20.80 3.84
CA GLU A 167 -47.32 -20.21 3.50
C GLU A 167 -47.61 -19.04 4.45
N ASN A 168 -47.96 -17.88 3.87
CA ASN A 168 -48.32 -16.59 4.50
C ASN A 168 -47.23 -15.48 4.51
N ASN A 169 -46.75 -15.04 3.33
CA ASN A 169 -46.87 -13.62 2.90
C ASN A 169 -46.22 -13.36 1.54
N LEU A 170 -46.92 -12.58 0.71
CA LEU A 170 -46.55 -12.17 -0.64
C LEU A 170 -45.38 -11.17 -0.66
N TYR A 171 -44.44 -11.38 -1.59
CA TYR A 171 -43.31 -10.51 -1.91
C TYR A 171 -43.71 -9.32 -2.80
N SER A 172 -42.94 -8.23 -2.73
CA SER A 172 -42.52 -7.50 -3.94
C SER A 172 -41.00 -7.31 -3.94
N LEU A 173 -40.34 -8.03 -4.86
CA LEU A 173 -38.99 -7.75 -5.34
C LEU A 173 -39.08 -6.72 -6.47
N LEU A 174 -38.17 -5.75 -6.51
CA LEU A 174 -37.85 -5.02 -7.74
C LEU A 174 -36.36 -5.17 -8.03
N TYR A 175 -36.05 -5.98 -9.04
CA TYR A 175 -34.74 -6.06 -9.68
C TYR A 175 -34.62 -4.97 -10.74
N VAL A 176 -33.46 -4.31 -10.80
CA VAL A 176 -32.97 -3.71 -12.04
C VAL A 176 -31.52 -4.15 -12.25
N ILE A 177 -31.33 -5.00 -13.26
CA ILE A 177 -30.05 -5.32 -13.89
C ILE A 177 -29.84 -4.34 -15.05
N VAL A 178 -28.57 -4.12 -15.43
CA VAL A 178 -28.00 -3.84 -16.79
C VAL A 178 -26.93 -2.73 -16.63
N ALA A 179 -25.69 -2.86 -17.13
CA ALA A 179 -25.22 -3.54 -18.33
C ALA A 179 -23.79 -4.10 -18.25
N THR A 180 -23.53 -4.90 -19.26
CA THR A 180 -22.34 -5.63 -19.70
C THR A 180 -21.12 -4.78 -20.07
N SER A 181 -19.98 -5.46 -20.04
CA SER A 181 -18.61 -5.12 -20.47
C SER A 181 -18.43 -4.34 -21.77
N VAL A 182 -17.43 -3.45 -21.78
CA VAL A 182 -16.32 -3.44 -22.76
C VAL A 182 -15.02 -3.22 -22.01
#